data_AF-A0A140E4S4-F1
#
_entry.id   AF-A0A140E4S4-F1
#
_cell.length_a   1.000
_cell.length_b   1.000
_cell.length_c   1.000
_cell.angle_alpha   90.00
_cell.angle_beta   90.00
_cell.angle_gamma   90.00
#
_symmetry.space_group_name_H-M   'P 1'
#
loop_
_entity.id
_entity.type
_entity.pdbx_description
1 polymer ?
#
loop_
_entity_poly.entity_id
_entity_poly.type
_entity_poly.pdbx_seq_one_letter_code
_entity_poly.pdbx_strand_id
1 'polypeptide(L)'
;MEYPELIFDWCIYRELADNIWHAQMAGHPKVLTYNGPDMMLRKEQRKAAMHYQVDGDNYEIPHILSRDEYPFACTVEGGKAWVGHIPGRENSAQGGLIAAFLKRHRIIAGLGERSRFLVKVINHPRGPVTK
;
A
#
# COMPACT_ATOMS: atom_id res chain seq x y z
N MET A 1 21.07 5.33 -4.85
CA MET A 1 20.30 6.58 -4.67
C MET A 1 19.32 6.31 -3.55
N GLU A 2 19.22 7.18 -2.56
CA GLU A 2 18.28 7.01 -1.44
C GLU A 2 16.91 7.55 -1.87
N TYR A 3 15.86 6.74 -1.77
CA TYR A 3 14.50 7.15 -2.13
C TYR A 3 13.85 7.95 -0.99
N PRO A 4 12.96 8.92 -1.27
CA PRO A 4 12.11 9.51 -0.25
C PRO A 4 11.35 8.43 0.54
N GLU A 5 11.23 8.60 1.85
CA GLU A 5 10.68 7.59 2.74
C GLU A 5 9.28 7.94 3.24
N LEU A 6 8.29 7.14 2.87
CA LEU A 6 6.95 7.18 3.43
C LEU A 6 6.91 6.28 4.67
N ILE A 7 6.80 6.91 5.84
CA ILE A 7 6.89 6.23 7.13
C ILE A 7 5.50 6.04 7.73
N PHE A 8 5.20 4.80 8.12
CA PHE A 8 4.04 4.44 8.93
C PHE A 8 4.51 4.04 10.33
N ASP A 9 4.09 4.80 11.33
CA ASP A 9 4.40 4.54 12.73
C ASP A 9 3.32 3.65 13.35
N TRP A 10 3.71 2.45 13.78
CA TRP A 10 2.81 1.50 14.43
C TRP A 10 2.17 2.08 15.69
N CYS A 11 2.86 2.96 16.42
CA CYS A 11 2.32 3.57 17.62
C CYS A 11 1.13 4.52 17.33
N ILE A 12 1.00 5.00 16.08
CA ILE A 12 -0.05 5.94 15.65
C ILE A 12 -1.15 5.23 14.87
N TYR A 13 -0.78 4.35 13.93
CA TYR A 13 -1.70 3.64 13.04
C TYR A 13 -1.42 2.15 13.11
N ARG A 14 -1.97 1.47 14.12
CA ARG A 14 -1.53 0.11 14.50
C ARG A 14 -1.89 -0.90 13.43
N GLU A 15 -3.14 -0.93 13.01
CA GLU A 15 -3.69 -1.91 12.08
C GLU A 15 -3.19 -1.66 10.66
N LEU A 16 -3.08 -0.39 10.25
CA LEU A 16 -2.45 -0.01 8.99
C LEU A 16 -0.97 -0.41 8.93
N ALA A 17 -0.20 -0.11 9.99
CA ALA A 17 1.21 -0.47 10.04
C ALA A 17 1.42 -1.99 10.11
N ASP A 18 0.58 -2.73 10.85
CA ASP A 18 0.64 -4.20 10.91
C ASP A 18 0.33 -4.82 9.54
N ASN A 19 -0.67 -4.31 8.80
CA ASN A 19 -0.97 -4.79 7.46
C ASN A 19 0.20 -4.59 6.48
N ILE A 20 0.81 -3.40 6.46
CA ILE A 20 1.99 -3.12 5.64
C ILE A 20 3.16 -4.02 6.06
N TRP A 21 3.37 -4.19 7.36
CA TRP A 21 4.44 -5.06 7.88
C TRP A 21 4.25 -6.51 7.43
N HIS A 22 3.04 -7.07 7.54
CA HIS A 22 2.74 -8.43 7.07
C HIS A 22 2.95 -8.56 5.57
N ALA A 23 2.47 -7.61 4.77
CA ALA A 23 2.64 -7.64 3.34
C ALA A 23 4.12 -7.62 2.94
N GLN A 24 4.93 -6.74 3.56
CA GLN A 24 6.37 -6.70 3.29
C GLN A 24 7.08 -7.98 3.77
N MET A 25 6.68 -8.54 4.92
CA MET A 25 7.17 -9.85 5.40
C MET A 25 6.70 -11.03 4.54
N ALA A 26 5.63 -10.89 3.77
CA ALA A 26 5.19 -11.85 2.77
C ALA A 26 5.95 -11.70 1.43
N GLY A 27 6.84 -10.70 1.32
CA GLY A 27 7.69 -10.49 0.14
C GLY A 27 7.18 -9.41 -0.82
N HIS A 28 6.14 -8.65 -0.45
CA HIS A 28 5.71 -7.49 -1.24
C HIS A 28 6.78 -6.39 -1.20
N PRO A 29 6.97 -5.64 -2.30
CA PRO A 29 8.09 -4.71 -2.42
C PRO A 29 7.99 -3.54 -1.44
N LYS A 30 9.15 -3.08 -0.94
CA LYS A 30 9.27 -1.89 -0.08
C LYS A 30 9.39 -0.60 -0.89
N VAL A 31 9.97 -0.67 -2.09
CA VAL A 31 10.08 0.46 -3.01
C VAL A 31 8.93 0.38 -3.98
N LEU A 32 8.08 1.40 -3.99
CA LEU A 32 6.90 1.49 -4.84
C LEU A 32 7.06 2.60 -5.86
N THR A 33 6.37 2.47 -6.99
CA THR A 33 6.42 3.43 -8.09
C THR A 33 5.08 4.12 -8.23
N TYR A 34 5.01 5.43 -8.01
CA TYR A 34 3.75 6.17 -8.14
C TYR A 34 3.23 6.14 -9.58
N ASN A 35 1.98 5.70 -9.73
CA ASN A 35 1.33 5.48 -11.03
C ASN A 35 0.28 6.56 -11.35
N GLY A 36 0.25 7.63 -10.56
CA GLY A 36 -0.52 8.83 -10.89
C GLY A 36 -1.90 8.92 -10.24
N PRO A 37 -2.61 10.04 -10.48
CA PRO A 37 -3.95 10.29 -9.97
C PRO A 37 -5.06 9.59 -10.77
N ASP A 38 -4.73 8.80 -11.79
CA ASP A 38 -5.71 8.15 -12.65
C ASP A 38 -6.65 7.26 -11.84
N MET A 39 -7.92 7.69 -11.76
CA MET A 39 -8.95 7.02 -10.98
C MET A 39 -9.42 5.72 -11.62
N MET A 40 -9.35 5.61 -12.95
CA MET A 40 -9.71 4.38 -13.67
C MET A 40 -8.68 3.31 -13.37
N LEU A 41 -7.39 3.65 -13.51
CA LEU A 41 -6.30 2.73 -13.21
C LEU A 41 -6.31 2.26 -11.75
N ARG A 42 -6.53 3.19 -10.81
CA ARG A 42 -6.70 2.83 -9.39
C ARG A 42 -7.86 1.86 -9.20
N LYS A 43 -9.03 2.13 -9.81
CA LYS A 43 -10.20 1.26 -9.70
C LYS A 43 -9.92 -0.13 -10.24
N GLU A 44 -9.19 -0.23 -11.35
CA GLU A 44 -8.77 -1.51 -11.94
C GLU A 44 -7.81 -2.27 -11.00
N GLN A 45 -6.82 -1.59 -10.43
CA GLN A 45 -5.89 -2.22 -9.48
C GLN A 45 -6.60 -2.71 -8.22
N ARG A 46 -7.51 -1.90 -7.65
CA ARG A 46 -8.36 -2.34 -6.53
C ARG A 46 -9.16 -3.57 -6.91
N LYS A 47 -9.82 -3.56 -8.07
CA LYS A 47 -10.59 -4.70 -8.54
C LYS A 47 -9.71 -5.95 -8.66
N ALA A 48 -8.50 -5.82 -9.22
CA ALA A 48 -7.55 -6.92 -9.34
C ALA A 48 -7.10 -7.47 -7.98
N ALA A 49 -6.86 -6.60 -6.99
CA ALA A 49 -6.47 -7.01 -5.64
C ALA A 49 -7.60 -7.69 -4.85
N MET A 50 -8.85 -7.34 -5.12
CA MET A 50 -10.01 -7.86 -4.36
C MET A 50 -10.52 -9.23 -4.81
N HIS A 51 -10.12 -9.69 -6.00
CA HIS A 51 -10.62 -10.95 -6.56
C HIS A 51 -9.50 -11.98 -6.62
N TYR A 52 -9.85 -13.23 -6.33
CA TYR A 52 -8.94 -14.36 -6.43
C TYR A 52 -9.67 -15.57 -7.02
N GLN A 53 -8.91 -16.46 -7.65
CA GLN A 53 -9.48 -17.65 -8.30
C GLN A 53 -9.06 -18.91 -7.54
N VAL A 54 -10.01 -19.79 -7.25
CA VAL A 54 -9.78 -21.11 -6.67
C VAL A 54 -10.56 -22.13 -7.49
N ASP A 55 -9.90 -23.17 -7.98
CA ASP A 55 -10.51 -24.26 -8.76
C ASP A 55 -11.36 -23.83 -9.96
N GLY A 56 -11.03 -22.69 -10.56
CA GLY A 56 -11.76 -22.13 -11.71
C GLY A 56 -12.83 -21.10 -11.33
N ASP A 57 -13.23 -21.04 -10.07
CA ASP A 57 -14.24 -20.12 -9.56
C ASP A 57 -13.63 -18.79 -9.08
N ASN A 58 -14.35 -17.70 -9.33
CA ASN A 58 -13.96 -16.35 -8.92
C ASN A 58 -14.56 -16.03 -7.55
N TYR A 59 -13.71 -15.65 -6.61
CA TYR A 59 -14.09 -15.20 -5.28
C TYR A 59 -13.68 -13.75 -5.06
N GLU A 60 -14.36 -13.10 -4.13
CA GLU A 60 -14.03 -11.75 -3.67
C GLU A 60 -13.65 -11.78 -2.19
N ILE A 61 -12.65 -11.01 -1.81
CA ILE A 61 -12.27 -10.82 -0.41
C ILE A 61 -13.45 -10.19 0.35
N PRO A 62 -13.96 -10.85 1.41
CA PRO A 62 -15.12 -10.38 2.16
C PRO A 62 -14.98 -8.94 2.67
N HIS A 63 -16.08 -8.22 2.73
CA HIS A 63 -16.11 -6.84 3.22
C HIS A 63 -16.50 -6.79 4.70
N ILE A 64 -15.55 -7.10 5.60
CA ILE A 64 -15.74 -7.11 7.07
C ILE A 64 -15.49 -5.72 7.65
N LEU A 65 -14.33 -5.14 7.33
CA LEU A 65 -13.95 -3.75 7.60
C LEU A 65 -13.49 -3.10 6.29
N SER A 66 -12.85 -1.94 6.40
CA SER A 66 -12.19 -1.32 5.26
C SER A 66 -11.05 -2.22 4.77
N ARG A 67 -11.05 -2.49 3.46
CA ARG A 67 -10.02 -3.31 2.80
C ARG A 67 -8.85 -2.40 2.44
N ASP A 68 -7.73 -2.60 3.12
CA ASP A 68 -6.47 -1.91 2.87
C ASP A 68 -5.56 -2.76 1.99
N GLU A 69 -4.84 -2.09 1.09
CA GLU A 69 -4.09 -2.71 0.01
C GLU A 69 -2.61 -2.35 0.13
N TYR A 70 -1.74 -3.35 0.19
CA TYR A 70 -0.30 -3.14 0.04
C TYR A 70 0.32 -4.14 -0.96
N PRO A 71 0.99 -3.69 -2.04
CA PRO A 71 1.26 -2.30 -2.42
C PRO A 71 0.02 -1.46 -2.72
N PHE A 72 0.13 -0.15 -2.59
CA PHE A 72 -1.02 0.76 -2.73
C PHE A 72 -1.57 0.76 -4.16
N ALA A 73 -2.90 0.82 -4.33
CA ALA A 73 -3.54 0.89 -5.64
C ALA A 73 -3.21 2.13 -6.49
N CYS A 74 -2.49 3.11 -5.94
CA CYS A 74 -1.95 4.24 -6.70
C CYS A 74 -0.51 4.03 -7.19
N THR A 75 0.02 2.81 -7.07
CA THR A 75 1.39 2.44 -7.45
C THR A 75 1.40 1.41 -8.56
N VAL A 76 2.49 1.24 -9.29
CA VAL A 76 2.58 0.25 -10.37
C VAL A 76 2.36 -1.17 -9.83
N GLU A 77 2.78 -1.41 -8.59
CA GLU A 77 2.76 -2.71 -7.93
C GLU A 77 1.39 -3.09 -7.33
N GLY A 78 0.41 -2.17 -7.31
CA GLY A 78 -0.84 -2.32 -6.54
C GLY A 78 -1.82 -3.38 -7.04
N GLY A 79 -1.72 -3.86 -8.28
CA GLY A 79 -2.61 -4.90 -8.83
C GLY A 79 -2.39 -6.32 -8.26
N LYS A 80 -1.33 -6.53 -7.48
CA LYS A 80 -1.03 -7.79 -6.76
C LYS A 80 -0.84 -7.51 -5.28
N ALA A 81 -1.77 -6.75 -4.70
CA ALA A 81 -1.69 -6.35 -3.32
C ALA A 81 -2.06 -7.48 -2.36
N TRP A 82 -1.37 -7.52 -1.23
CA TRP A 82 -1.89 -8.08 0.00
C TRP A 82 -3.06 -7.22 0.47
N VAL A 83 -4.15 -7.86 0.87
CA VAL A 83 -5.34 -7.16 1.37
C VAL A 83 -5.59 -7.53 2.82
N GLY A 84 -5.63 -6.51 3.68
CA GLY A 84 -5.98 -6.62 5.09
C GLY A 84 -7.25 -5.86 5.42
N HIS A 85 -7.85 -6.18 6.57
CA HIS A 85 -9.03 -5.50 7.10
C HIS A 85 -8.62 -4.57 8.22
N ILE A 86 -8.76 -3.26 8.02
CA ILE A 86 -8.38 -2.23 9.01
C ILE A 86 -9.56 -1.27 9.31
N PRO A 87 -9.52 -0.54 10.44
CA PRO A 87 -10.52 0.48 10.73
C PRO A 87 -10.58 1.55 9.63
N GLY A 88 -11.79 1.95 9.21
CA GLY A 88 -11.97 2.93 8.12
C GLY A 88 -11.29 4.28 8.36
N ARG A 89 -11.11 4.67 9.63
CA ARG A 89 -10.34 5.88 10.02
C ARG A 89 -8.87 5.78 9.63
N GLU A 90 -8.25 4.61 9.78
CA GLU A 90 -6.84 4.41 9.46
C GLU A 90 -6.64 4.31 7.95
N ASN A 91 -7.56 3.63 7.25
CA ASN A 91 -7.52 3.59 5.79
C ASN A 91 -7.68 5.00 5.19
N SER A 92 -8.57 5.82 5.75
CA SER A 92 -8.70 7.22 5.33
C SER A 92 -7.45 8.05 5.63
N ALA A 93 -6.82 7.83 6.79
CA ALA A 93 -5.56 8.47 7.15
C ALA A 93 -4.43 8.09 6.18
N GLN A 94 -4.34 6.82 5.77
CA GLN A 94 -3.37 6.35 4.78
C GLN A 94 -3.44 7.16 3.48
N GLY A 95 -4.65 7.34 2.92
CA GLY A 95 -4.84 8.14 1.71
C GLY A 95 -4.35 9.58 1.87
N GLY A 96 -4.61 10.20 3.03
CA GLY A 96 -4.11 11.53 3.37
C GLY A 96 -2.58 11.61 3.50
N LEU A 97 -1.97 10.63 4.18
CA LEU A 97 -0.51 10.53 4.34
C LEU A 97 0.19 10.37 2.99
N ILE A 98 -0.30 9.48 2.13
CA ILE A 98 0.24 9.27 0.79
C ILE A 98 0.13 10.57 -0.02
N ALA A 99 -1.04 11.21 -0.04
CA ALA A 99 -1.23 12.44 -0.81
C ALA A 99 -0.30 13.58 -0.33
N ALA A 100 -0.19 13.77 0.98
CA ALA A 100 0.69 14.77 1.57
C ALA A 100 2.18 14.48 1.26
N PHE A 101 2.59 13.22 1.36
CA PHE A 101 3.94 12.77 1.07
C PHE A 101 4.33 12.99 -0.40
N LEU A 102 3.49 12.52 -1.34
CA LEU A 102 3.72 12.70 -2.77
C LEU A 102 3.86 14.18 -3.14
N LYS A 103 2.99 15.04 -2.57
CA LYS A 103 3.06 16.50 -2.75
C LYS A 103 4.34 17.09 -2.17
N ARG A 104 4.71 16.73 -0.93
CA ARG A 104 5.91 17.24 -0.24
C ARG A 104 7.19 16.91 -1.01
N HIS A 105 7.30 15.70 -1.54
CA HIS A 105 8.49 15.22 -2.23
C HIS A 105 8.44 15.41 -3.75
N ARG A 106 7.39 16.05 -4.29
CA ARG A 106 7.18 16.29 -5.72
C ARG A 106 7.29 15.00 -6.55
N ILE A 107 6.75 13.91 -6.01
CA ILE A 107 6.71 12.61 -6.69
C ILE A 107 5.60 12.67 -7.74
N ILE A 108 5.97 12.50 -9.00
CA ILE A 108 5.08 12.58 -10.16
C ILE A 108 5.23 11.28 -10.94
N ALA A 109 4.12 10.77 -11.46
CA ALA A 109 4.11 9.54 -12.25
C ALA A 109 4.87 9.71 -13.57
N GLY A 110 5.43 8.60 -14.09
CA GLY A 110 6.08 8.56 -15.40
C GLY A 110 7.50 9.16 -15.43
N LEU A 111 8.08 9.56 -14.30
CA LEU A 111 9.43 10.12 -14.22
C LEU A 111 10.51 9.09 -13.83
N GLY A 112 10.25 7.80 -14.07
CA GLY A 112 11.16 6.70 -13.73
C GLY A 112 11.51 6.69 -12.24
N GLU A 113 12.80 6.70 -11.92
CA GLU A 113 13.34 6.71 -10.55
C GLU A 113 12.78 7.83 -9.65
N ARG A 114 12.40 8.98 -10.22
CA ARG A 114 11.79 10.09 -9.45
C ARG A 114 10.33 9.85 -9.06
N SER A 115 9.70 8.82 -9.63
CA SER A 115 8.37 8.36 -9.25
C SER A 115 8.42 7.37 -8.08
N ARG A 116 9.62 6.92 -7.68
CA ARG A 116 9.81 5.84 -6.72
C ARG A 116 10.01 6.38 -5.30
N PHE A 117 9.49 5.65 -4.34
CA PHE A 117 9.63 5.96 -2.91
C PHE A 117 9.70 4.67 -2.10
N LEU A 118 10.36 4.74 -0.94
CA LEU A 118 10.49 3.64 -0.01
C LEU A 118 9.38 3.74 1.05
N VAL A 119 8.67 2.64 1.30
CA VAL A 119 7.71 2.53 2.40
C VAL A 119 8.38 1.84 3.58
N LYS A 120 8.33 2.47 4.75
CA LYS A 120 8.87 1.93 6.00
C LYS A 120 7.79 1.85 7.07
N VAL A 121 7.83 0.75 7.83
CA VAL A 121 7.12 0.62 9.09
C VAL A 121 8.12 0.77 10.24
N ILE A 122 7.81 1.64 11.20
CA ILE A 122 8.63 1.84 12.41
C ILE A 122 7.86 1.46 13.68
N ASN A 123 8.60 1.22 14.77
CA ASN A 123 8.05 0.90 16.10
C ASN A 123 7.15 -0.34 16.16
N HIS A 124 7.24 -1.21 15.16
CA HIS A 124 6.43 -2.42 15.12
C HIS A 124 6.88 -3.41 16.23
N PRO A 125 5.97 -4.00 17.02
CA PRO A 125 6.32 -4.83 18.17
C PRO A 125 7.04 -6.13 17.79
N ARG A 126 6.91 -6.57 16.53
CA ARG A 126 7.62 -7.75 15.99
C ARG A 126 8.99 -7.42 15.37
N GLY A 127 9.46 -6.19 15.51
CA GLY A 127 10.74 -5.73 14.96
C GLY A 127 10.64 -5.21 13.51
N PRO A 128 11.79 -4.81 12.92
CA PRO A 128 11.83 -4.29 11.56
C PRO A 128 11.50 -5.37 10.52
N VAL A 129 11.13 -4.95 9.31
CA VAL A 129 10.92 -5.88 8.18
C VAL A 129 12.27 -6.47 7.74
N THR A 130 12.36 -7.79 7.74
CA THR A 130 13.61 -8.53 7.47
C THR A 130 13.69 -9.17 6.09
N LYS A 131 12.59 -9.21 5.34
CA LYS A 131 12.57 -9.63 3.93
C LYS A 131 12.84 -8.49 2.97
#